data_AF-A0A4Y6PZS9-F1
#
_entry.id   AF-A0A4Y6PZS9-F1
#
_cell.length_a   1.000
_cell.length_b   1.000
_cell.length_c   1.000
_cell.angle_alpha   90.00
_cell.angle_beta   90.00
_cell.angle_gamma   90.00
#
_symmetry.space_group_name_H-M   'P 1'
#
loop_
_entity.id
_entity.type
_entity.pdbx_description
1 polymer ?
#
loop_
_entity_poly.entity_id
_entity_poly.type
_entity_poly.pdbx_seq_one_letter_code
_entity_poly.pdbx_strand_id
1 'polypeptide(L)'
;MRLVFRLAVMVFLAGLAAPAFAQDAGEAKLGADELAKKVVEATGDPTELDKLAFTFVVEKEGKAVVSRRHIWKPKAGELEVKAGEQTIELTQLHDHDLSKLADDPKANAETWKKIAPKSTPEEAAKAWAWFVNDSYWLLVPSKLFDPGVNRKLDEQGRLVLTFGDVGLTPGDRYMMTVDRDNWQVKRWDFVLESGRKGGFAWTDYKKVGPLELSTKRVADGGNFVIRFEDVEAGE
;
A
#
# COMPACT_ATOMS: atom_id res chain seq x y z
N MET A 1 15.19 5.91 -5.84
CA MET A 1 14.28 7.05 -5.61
C MET A 1 13.11 6.57 -4.77
N ARG A 2 12.88 7.11 -3.56
CA ARG A 2 11.79 6.64 -2.68
C ARG A 2 10.50 7.36 -3.03
N LEU A 3 9.46 6.61 -3.45
CA LEU A 3 8.16 7.15 -3.83
C LEU A 3 7.52 7.89 -2.65
N VAL A 4 7.08 9.14 -2.86
CA VAL A 4 6.25 9.88 -1.90
C VAL A 4 4.78 9.70 -2.32
N PHE A 5 3.99 9.04 -1.46
CA PHE A 5 2.59 8.69 -1.71
C PHE A 5 1.64 9.75 -1.15
N ARG A 6 0.62 10.14 -1.93
CA ARG A 6 -0.58 10.84 -1.43
C ARG A 6 -1.78 9.90 -1.56
N LEU A 7 -2.32 9.41 -0.44
CA LEU A 7 -3.46 8.48 -0.41
C LEU A 7 -4.78 9.25 -0.34
N ALA A 8 -5.81 8.80 -1.08
CA ALA A 8 -7.20 9.23 -0.89
C ALA A 8 -8.10 7.98 -0.88
N VAL A 9 -8.72 7.66 0.26
CA VAL A 9 -9.66 6.52 0.40
C VAL A 9 -11.03 7.04 0.84
N MET A 10 -12.06 6.91 -0.01
CA MET A 10 -13.48 7.05 0.37
C MET A 10 -14.17 5.69 0.36
N VAL A 11 -14.79 5.30 1.49
CA VAL A 11 -15.66 4.12 1.61
C VAL A 11 -16.80 4.45 2.57
N PHE A 12 -18.04 4.16 2.23
CA PHE A 12 -19.20 4.30 3.12
C PHE A 12 -19.53 2.95 3.77
N LEU A 13 -19.90 2.93 5.07
CA LEU A 13 -20.95 2.07 5.67
C LEU A 13 -20.94 2.14 7.22
N ALA A 14 -22.10 1.82 7.80
CA ALA A 14 -22.55 2.11 9.18
C ALA A 14 -22.02 1.14 10.25
N GLY A 15 -21.86 1.64 11.47
CA GLY A 15 -21.06 1.02 12.54
C GLY A 15 -21.82 0.27 13.63
N LEU A 16 -21.02 -0.41 14.47
CA LEU A 16 -21.34 -0.89 15.81
C LEU A 16 -20.02 -1.11 16.58
N ALA A 17 -20.00 -0.78 17.88
CA ALA A 17 -18.81 -0.79 18.74
C ALA A 17 -18.60 -2.14 19.45
N ALA A 18 -17.34 -2.51 19.73
CA ALA A 18 -16.96 -3.66 20.54
C ALA A 18 -16.07 -3.26 21.74
N PRO A 19 -16.10 -3.99 22.87
CA PRO A 19 -15.46 -3.60 24.12
C PRO A 19 -13.99 -4.08 24.26
N ALA A 20 -13.26 -3.43 25.17
CA ALA A 20 -11.83 -3.60 25.42
C ALA A 20 -11.52 -4.75 26.40
N PHE A 21 -10.43 -5.47 26.15
CA PHE A 21 -9.81 -6.42 27.09
C PHE A 21 -8.43 -5.91 27.56
N ALA A 22 -8.13 -6.18 28.82
CA ALA A 22 -6.93 -5.74 29.54
C ALA A 22 -5.69 -6.56 29.16
N GLN A 23 -4.52 -5.92 29.27
CA GLN A 23 -3.21 -6.43 28.84
C GLN A 23 -2.33 -6.77 30.05
N ASP A 24 -1.72 -7.95 30.02
CA ASP A 24 -0.75 -8.41 31.02
C ASP A 24 0.68 -7.91 30.68
N ALA A 25 1.47 -7.64 31.71
CA ALA A 25 2.78 -7.00 31.63
C ALA A 25 3.93 -8.02 31.72
N GLY A 26 4.86 -8.00 30.76
CA GLY A 26 6.06 -8.84 30.87
C GLY A 26 6.94 -9.03 29.63
N GLU A 27 7.07 -8.04 28.74
CA GLU A 27 8.13 -8.03 27.72
C GLU A 27 8.78 -6.64 27.69
N ALA A 28 10.11 -6.59 27.50
CA ALA A 28 10.79 -5.33 27.22
C ALA A 28 10.08 -4.67 26.03
N LYS A 29 9.41 -3.55 26.28
CA LYS A 29 8.50 -2.93 25.31
C LYS A 29 9.36 -2.42 24.14
N LEU A 30 9.40 -3.17 23.04
CA LEU A 30 10.03 -2.77 21.77
C LEU A 30 9.64 -1.34 21.43
N GLY A 31 10.59 -0.50 21.03
CA GLY A 31 10.28 0.84 20.52
C GLY A 31 9.52 0.78 19.19
N ALA A 32 8.85 1.88 18.81
CA ALA A 32 8.09 1.93 17.55
C ALA A 32 8.96 1.68 16.31
N ASP A 33 10.15 2.28 16.26
CA ASP A 33 11.10 2.07 15.15
C ASP A 33 11.68 0.66 15.14
N GLU A 34 11.92 0.07 16.32
CA GLU A 34 12.42 -1.31 16.39
C GLU A 34 11.38 -2.32 15.90
N LEU A 35 10.11 -2.15 16.32
CA LEU A 35 9.01 -2.94 15.79
C LEU A 35 8.85 -2.77 14.28
N ALA A 36 8.87 -1.52 13.79
CA ALA A 36 8.77 -1.25 12.35
C ALA A 36 9.93 -1.87 11.56
N LYS A 37 11.15 -1.85 12.11
CA LYS A 37 12.31 -2.50 11.50
C LYS A 37 12.10 -4.01 11.39
N LYS A 38 11.61 -4.67 12.45
CA LYS A 38 11.29 -6.10 12.41
C LYS A 38 10.23 -6.43 11.35
N VAL A 39 9.20 -5.60 11.22
CA VAL A 39 8.17 -5.76 10.18
C VAL A 39 8.76 -5.62 8.78
N VAL A 40 9.59 -4.60 8.54
CA VAL A 40 10.25 -4.40 7.23
C VAL A 40 11.20 -5.55 6.91
N GLU A 41 12.03 -5.99 7.86
CA GLU A 41 12.94 -7.12 7.71
C GLU A 41 12.19 -8.42 7.39
N ALA A 42 11.07 -8.68 8.07
CA ALA A 42 10.26 -9.86 7.81
C ALA A 42 9.53 -9.80 6.45
N THR A 43 9.17 -8.60 5.98
CA THR A 43 8.48 -8.41 4.69
C THR A 43 9.43 -8.51 3.50
N GLY A 44 10.66 -8.00 3.65
CA GLY A 44 11.64 -7.86 2.58
C GLY A 44 11.54 -6.53 1.82
N ASP A 45 12.58 -6.24 1.02
CA ASP A 45 12.68 -5.02 0.21
C ASP A 45 12.26 -5.28 -1.25
N PRO A 46 11.11 -4.75 -1.70
CA PRO A 46 10.65 -4.95 -3.07
C PRO A 46 11.44 -4.14 -4.10
N THR A 47 12.26 -3.16 -3.70
CA THR A 47 12.99 -2.27 -4.63
C THR A 47 14.22 -2.94 -5.27
N GLU A 48 14.64 -4.07 -4.73
CA GLU A 48 15.76 -4.87 -5.23
C GLU A 48 15.32 -5.99 -6.20
N LEU A 49 14.03 -6.05 -6.55
CA LEU A 49 13.52 -7.06 -7.49
C LEU A 49 13.75 -6.65 -8.95
N ASP A 50 14.02 -7.65 -9.78
CA ASP A 50 14.01 -7.51 -11.23
C ASP A 50 12.57 -7.39 -11.76
N LYS A 51 11.63 -8.09 -11.10
CA LYS A 51 10.20 -8.02 -11.39
C LYS A 51 9.34 -8.31 -10.15
N LEU A 52 8.22 -7.61 -10.01
CA LEU A 52 7.08 -7.95 -9.17
C LEU A 52 5.81 -7.81 -10.00
N ALA A 53 5.10 -8.91 -10.24
CA ALA A 53 3.79 -8.88 -10.89
C ALA A 53 2.69 -9.26 -9.89
N PHE A 54 1.53 -8.62 -10.02
CA PHE A 54 0.34 -8.91 -9.21
C PHE A 54 -0.92 -8.37 -9.90
N THR A 55 -2.06 -8.99 -9.61
CA THR A 55 -3.38 -8.50 -10.01
C THR A 55 -4.11 -8.00 -8.77
N PHE A 56 -4.37 -6.69 -8.70
CA PHE A 56 -5.15 -6.05 -7.65
C PHE A 56 -6.65 -6.20 -7.93
N VAL A 57 -7.38 -6.79 -6.99
CA VAL A 57 -8.82 -7.02 -7.09
C VAL A 57 -9.54 -6.42 -5.88
N VAL A 58 -10.60 -5.65 -6.14
CA VAL A 58 -11.54 -5.22 -5.10
C VAL A 58 -12.85 -5.95 -5.29
N GLU A 59 -13.34 -6.54 -4.21
CA GLU A 59 -14.64 -7.18 -4.16
C GLU A 59 -15.57 -6.40 -3.24
N LYS A 60 -16.83 -6.28 -3.68
CA LYS A 60 -17.95 -5.78 -2.88
C LYS A 60 -19.06 -6.80 -2.93
N GLU A 61 -19.58 -7.20 -1.76
CA GLU A 61 -20.67 -8.18 -1.66
C GLU A 61 -20.37 -9.48 -2.45
N GLY A 62 -19.12 -9.94 -2.38
CA GLY A 62 -18.65 -11.16 -3.07
C GLY A 62 -18.47 -11.03 -4.58
N LYS A 63 -18.59 -9.83 -5.16
CA LYS A 63 -18.38 -9.59 -6.60
C LYS A 63 -17.16 -8.72 -6.83
N ALA A 64 -16.29 -9.14 -7.74
CA ALA A 64 -15.18 -8.31 -8.21
C ALA A 64 -15.74 -7.08 -8.94
N VAL A 65 -15.41 -5.89 -8.42
CA VAL A 65 -15.81 -4.59 -8.99
C VAL A 65 -14.63 -3.82 -9.58
N VAL A 66 -13.40 -4.23 -9.25
CA VAL A 66 -12.16 -3.70 -9.79
C VAL A 66 -11.21 -4.86 -10.02
N SER A 67 -10.52 -4.86 -11.16
CA SER A 67 -9.37 -5.72 -11.43
C SER A 67 -8.35 -4.95 -12.26
N ARG A 68 -7.09 -4.91 -11.80
CA ARG A 68 -5.96 -4.29 -12.51
C ARG A 68 -4.70 -5.13 -12.30
N ARG A 69 -4.04 -5.51 -13.39
CA ARG A 69 -2.76 -6.21 -13.34
C ARG A 69 -1.62 -5.21 -13.44
N HIS A 70 -0.59 -5.44 -12.65
CA HIS A 70 0.64 -4.66 -12.62
C HIS A 70 1.84 -5.59 -12.84
N ILE A 71 2.78 -5.16 -13.67
CA ILE A 71 4.13 -5.77 -13.76
C ILE A 71 5.12 -4.63 -13.52
N TRP A 72 5.66 -4.59 -12.33
CA TRP A 72 6.64 -3.58 -11.93
C TRP A 72 8.04 -4.19 -12.01
N LYS A 73 8.99 -3.49 -12.63
CA LYS A 73 10.41 -3.83 -12.60
C LYS A 73 11.16 -2.72 -11.86
N PRO A 74 11.28 -2.84 -10.53
CA PRO A 74 11.86 -1.80 -9.68
C PRO A 74 13.24 -1.36 -10.16
N LYS A 75 14.19 -2.29 -10.31
CA LYS A 75 15.57 -1.96 -10.73
C LYS A 75 15.65 -1.28 -12.09
N ALA A 76 14.85 -1.73 -13.05
CA ALA A 76 14.82 -1.18 -14.40
C ALA A 76 14.08 0.16 -14.48
N GLY A 77 13.28 0.51 -13.48
CA GLY A 77 12.42 1.68 -13.53
C GLY A 77 11.34 1.57 -14.61
N GLU A 78 10.70 0.40 -14.72
CA GLU A 78 9.63 0.11 -15.67
C GLU A 78 8.36 -0.36 -14.96
N LEU A 79 7.21 -0.05 -15.55
CA LEU A 79 5.90 -0.47 -15.05
C LEU A 79 4.96 -0.72 -16.23
N GLU A 80 4.30 -1.87 -16.22
CA GLU A 80 3.13 -2.13 -17.05
C GLU A 80 1.88 -2.18 -16.16
N VAL A 81 0.83 -1.48 -16.58
CA VAL A 81 -0.49 -1.51 -15.93
C VAL A 81 -1.53 -1.93 -16.95
N LYS A 82 -2.25 -3.01 -16.66
CA LYS A 82 -3.38 -3.48 -17.47
C LYS A 82 -4.70 -3.35 -16.70
N ALA A 83 -5.66 -2.66 -17.32
CA ALA A 83 -7.00 -2.45 -16.79
C ALA A 83 -8.04 -2.68 -17.90
N GLY A 84 -8.77 -3.81 -17.83
CA GLY A 84 -9.61 -4.25 -18.95
C GLY A 84 -8.76 -4.52 -20.20
N GLU A 85 -9.16 -3.93 -21.33
CA GLU A 85 -8.43 -4.03 -22.61
C GLU A 85 -7.24 -3.07 -22.69
N GLN A 86 -7.16 -2.07 -21.80
CA GLN A 86 -6.12 -1.06 -21.83
C GLN A 86 -4.85 -1.59 -21.15
N THR A 87 -3.71 -1.49 -21.85
CA THR A 87 -2.37 -1.74 -21.30
C THR A 87 -1.51 -0.50 -21.49
N ILE A 88 -0.93 0.01 -20.40
CA ILE A 88 -0.12 1.23 -20.37
C ILE A 88 1.26 0.86 -19.84
N GLU A 89 2.29 1.21 -20.62
CA GLU A 89 3.70 0.96 -20.31
C GLU A 89 4.36 2.29 -19.92
N LEU A 90 5.01 2.33 -18.76
CA LEU A 90 5.81 3.44 -18.27
C LEU A 90 7.26 2.99 -18.13
N THR A 91 8.18 3.84 -18.53
CA THR A 91 9.63 3.65 -18.43
C THR A 91 10.26 4.87 -17.74
N GLN A 92 11.57 4.81 -17.46
CA GLN A 92 12.31 5.95 -16.87
C GLN A 92 11.72 6.40 -15.53
N LEU A 93 11.16 5.47 -14.75
CA LEU A 93 10.56 5.77 -13.45
C LEU A 93 11.57 6.34 -12.43
N HIS A 94 12.87 6.20 -12.69
CA HIS A 94 13.95 6.69 -11.84
C HIS A 94 14.38 8.12 -12.16
N ASP A 95 14.03 8.62 -13.33
CA ASP A 95 14.55 9.90 -13.83
C ASP A 95 13.64 11.08 -13.47
N HIS A 96 12.45 10.78 -12.94
CA HIS A 96 11.38 11.75 -12.75
C HIS A 96 10.63 11.56 -11.43
N ASP A 97 10.18 12.67 -10.85
CA ASP A 97 9.22 12.65 -9.74
C ASP A 97 7.79 12.52 -10.31
N LEU A 98 7.37 11.29 -10.61
CA LEU A 98 6.07 11.03 -11.24
C LEU A 98 4.89 11.53 -10.41
N SER A 99 5.02 11.62 -9.09
CA SER A 99 3.97 12.18 -8.23
C SER A 99 3.71 13.65 -8.56
N LYS A 100 4.74 14.45 -8.84
CA LYS A 100 4.58 15.85 -9.29
C LYS A 100 4.07 15.96 -10.72
N LEU A 101 4.54 15.07 -11.61
CA LEU A 101 4.08 15.07 -13.00
C LEU A 101 2.58 14.73 -13.12
N ALA A 102 2.07 13.90 -12.19
CA ALA A 102 0.69 13.47 -12.17
C ALA A 102 -0.29 14.55 -11.64
N ASP A 103 0.19 15.57 -10.92
CA ASP A 103 -0.64 16.68 -10.42
C ASP A 103 -1.24 17.51 -11.57
N ASP A 104 -0.48 17.70 -12.66
CA ASP A 104 -0.97 18.31 -13.91
C ASP A 104 -0.38 17.58 -15.14
N PRO A 105 -1.03 16.52 -15.62
CA PRO A 105 -0.51 15.72 -16.74
C PRO A 105 -0.39 16.53 -18.04
N LYS A 106 -1.27 17.51 -18.26
CA LYS A 106 -1.28 18.33 -19.49
C LYS A 106 -0.12 19.30 -19.51
N ALA A 107 0.15 19.97 -18.39
CA ALA A 107 1.32 20.86 -18.27
C ALA A 107 2.65 20.08 -18.43
N ASN A 108 2.65 18.79 -18.11
CA ASN A 108 3.82 17.91 -18.18
C ASN A 108 3.82 16.98 -19.42
N ALA A 109 3.05 17.29 -20.46
CA ALA A 109 2.82 16.39 -21.60
C ALA A 109 4.10 15.90 -22.30
N GLU A 110 5.09 16.78 -22.47
CA GLU A 110 6.37 16.42 -23.12
C GLU A 110 7.17 15.39 -22.31
N THR A 111 7.10 15.46 -20.98
CA THR A 111 7.75 14.47 -20.11
C THR A 111 6.98 13.16 -20.11
N TRP A 112 5.65 13.21 -20.04
CA TRP A 112 4.82 12.01 -20.11
C TRP A 112 4.96 11.26 -21.44
N LYS A 113 5.15 11.97 -22.55
CA LYS A 113 5.42 11.35 -23.86
C LYS A 113 6.75 10.58 -23.91
N LYS A 114 7.73 10.95 -23.09
CA LYS A 114 9.00 10.19 -22.95
C LYS A 114 8.82 8.95 -22.07
N ILE A 115 8.06 9.07 -20.99
CA ILE A 115 7.80 8.00 -20.03
C ILE A 115 6.92 6.91 -20.66
N ALA A 116 5.84 7.31 -21.34
CA ALA A 116 4.80 6.44 -21.88
C ALA A 116 4.45 6.83 -23.33
N PRO A 117 5.32 6.56 -24.32
CA PRO A 117 5.20 7.09 -25.68
C PRO A 117 3.96 6.59 -26.46
N LYS A 118 3.33 5.52 -25.98
CA LYS A 118 2.13 4.92 -26.59
C LYS A 118 0.83 5.34 -25.89
N SER A 119 0.88 6.30 -24.96
CA SER A 119 -0.26 6.71 -24.14
C SER A 119 -0.36 8.22 -24.08
N THR A 120 -1.57 8.72 -23.87
CA THR A 120 -1.76 10.15 -23.55
C THR A 120 -1.17 10.46 -22.16
N PRO A 121 -0.78 11.72 -21.88
CA PRO A 121 -0.32 12.11 -20.55
C PRO A 121 -1.30 11.76 -19.43
N GLU A 122 -2.60 11.93 -19.67
CA GLU A 122 -3.66 11.62 -18.72
C GLU A 122 -3.77 10.12 -18.46
N GLU A 123 -3.65 9.27 -19.48
CA GLU A 123 -3.63 7.81 -19.32
C GLU A 123 -2.40 7.36 -18.52
N ALA A 124 -1.21 7.90 -18.84
CA ALA A 124 0.02 7.58 -18.13
C ALA A 124 -0.03 7.99 -16.66
N ALA A 125 -0.50 9.21 -16.37
CA ALA A 125 -0.71 9.69 -15.00
C ALA A 125 -1.75 8.84 -14.25
N LYS A 126 -2.82 8.40 -14.92
CA LYS A 126 -3.85 7.53 -14.34
C LYS A 126 -3.30 6.13 -14.03
N ALA A 127 -2.50 5.53 -14.92
CA ALA A 127 -1.82 4.27 -14.69
C ALA A 127 -0.86 4.36 -13.50
N TRP A 128 -0.08 5.43 -13.43
CA TRP A 128 0.77 5.71 -12.27
C TRP A 128 -0.04 5.80 -10.98
N ALA A 129 -1.14 6.55 -10.97
CA ALA A 129 -2.01 6.68 -9.80
C ALA A 129 -2.62 5.34 -9.35
N TRP A 130 -3.04 4.49 -10.30
CA TRP A 130 -3.51 3.13 -10.00
C TRP A 130 -2.41 2.28 -9.37
N PHE A 131 -1.22 2.25 -9.97
CA PHE A 131 -0.10 1.49 -9.43
C PHE A 131 0.29 1.96 -8.03
N VAL A 132 0.36 3.27 -7.82
CA VAL A 132 0.66 3.90 -6.52
C VAL A 132 -0.33 3.42 -5.46
N ASN A 133 -1.64 3.47 -5.73
CA ASN A 133 -2.65 3.00 -4.78
C ASN A 133 -2.58 1.48 -4.56
N ASP A 134 -2.53 0.70 -5.64
CA ASP A 134 -2.69 -0.75 -5.59
C ASP A 134 -1.47 -1.42 -4.96
N SER A 135 -0.26 -0.97 -5.33
CA SER A 135 1.00 -1.47 -4.76
C SER A 135 1.16 -1.09 -3.28
N TYR A 136 0.62 0.06 -2.85
CA TYR A 136 0.66 0.47 -1.46
C TYR A 136 -0.09 -0.51 -0.55
N TRP A 137 -1.28 -0.97 -0.97
CA TRP A 137 -2.02 -2.00 -0.24
C TRP A 137 -1.25 -3.32 -0.12
N LEU A 138 -0.45 -3.68 -1.12
CA LEU A 138 0.38 -4.89 -1.08
C LEU A 138 1.61 -4.72 -0.18
N LEU A 139 2.28 -3.57 -0.29
CA LEU A 139 3.66 -3.37 0.15
C LEU A 139 3.80 -2.48 1.38
N VAL A 140 2.73 -1.96 1.99
CA VAL A 140 2.87 -1.04 3.13
C VAL A 140 3.83 -1.53 4.24
N PRO A 141 3.92 -2.83 4.58
CA PRO A 141 4.84 -3.28 5.63
C PRO A 141 6.33 -3.05 5.28
N SER A 142 6.70 -3.04 3.99
CA SER A 142 8.05 -2.69 3.52
C SER A 142 8.30 -1.17 3.49
N LYS A 143 7.25 -0.35 3.63
CA LYS A 143 7.25 1.10 3.43
C LYS A 143 7.20 1.90 4.73
N LEU A 144 7.38 1.23 5.87
CA LEU A 144 7.21 1.87 7.18
C LEU A 144 8.22 2.99 7.44
N PHE A 145 9.33 3.05 6.72
CA PHE A 145 10.34 4.11 6.79
C PHE A 145 10.36 5.02 5.55
N ASP A 146 9.31 4.99 4.72
CA ASP A 146 9.19 5.96 3.63
C ASP A 146 9.17 7.41 4.20
N PRO A 147 9.77 8.39 3.49
CA PRO A 147 9.82 9.76 3.96
C PRO A 147 8.44 10.32 4.35
N GLY A 148 8.36 10.94 5.52
CA GLY A 148 7.14 11.56 6.06
C GLY A 148 6.18 10.60 6.77
N VAL A 149 6.50 9.30 6.85
CA VAL A 149 5.85 8.36 7.77
C VAL A 149 6.41 8.55 9.17
N ASN A 150 5.54 8.96 10.10
CA ASN A 150 5.82 8.99 11.53
C ASN A 150 5.30 7.72 12.18
N ARG A 151 6.03 7.20 13.17
CA ARG A 151 5.72 5.95 13.86
C ARG A 151 5.72 6.17 15.37
N LYS A 152 4.73 5.61 16.05
CA LYS A 152 4.69 5.50 17.52
C LYS A 152 3.98 4.23 17.94
N LEU A 153 4.09 3.83 19.21
CA LEU A 153 3.23 2.80 19.77
C LEU A 153 2.06 3.43 20.51
N ASP A 154 0.89 2.82 20.43
CA ASP A 154 -0.20 3.12 21.35
C ASP A 154 -0.07 2.30 22.66
N GLU A 155 -1.02 2.51 23.57
CA GLU A 155 -1.05 1.85 24.88
C GLU A 155 -1.08 0.32 24.74
N GLN A 156 -1.78 -0.16 23.71
CA GLN A 156 -1.94 -1.58 23.34
C GLN A 156 -0.72 -2.16 22.62
N GLY A 157 0.30 -1.35 22.33
CA GLY A 157 1.51 -1.78 21.64
C GLY A 157 1.33 -1.98 20.13
N ARG A 158 0.29 -1.41 19.51
CA ARG A 158 0.12 -1.37 18.06
C ARG A 158 1.01 -0.28 17.46
N LEU A 159 1.51 -0.53 16.25
CA LEU A 159 2.29 0.45 15.52
C LEU A 159 1.35 1.47 14.88
N VAL A 160 1.34 2.69 15.42
CA VAL A 160 0.55 3.81 14.90
C VAL A 160 1.39 4.58 13.89
N LEU A 161 0.85 4.70 12.69
CA LEU A 161 1.37 5.52 11.62
C LEU A 161 0.55 6.82 11.52
N THR A 162 1.27 7.93 11.42
CA THR A 162 0.72 9.22 10.98
C THR A 162 1.60 9.79 9.90
N PHE A 163 1.00 10.49 8.95
CA PHE A 163 1.73 11.14 7.87
C PHE A 163 1.89 12.61 8.24
N GLY A 164 3.10 13.15 8.12
CA GLY A 164 3.38 14.57 8.42
C GLY A 164 2.75 15.50 7.38
N ASP A 165 3.50 16.48 6.88
CA ASP A 165 3.08 17.34 5.76
C ASP A 165 3.01 16.62 4.39
N VAL A 166 3.02 15.28 4.40
CA VAL A 166 2.93 14.44 3.21
C VAL A 166 1.56 13.75 3.19
N GLY A 167 0.88 13.78 2.04
CA GLY A 167 -0.47 13.22 1.90
C GLY A 167 -1.58 14.27 1.83
N LEU A 168 -2.80 13.81 1.55
CA LEU A 168 -4.04 14.63 1.56
C LEU A 168 -4.79 14.52 2.89
N THR A 169 -4.24 13.82 3.88
CA THR A 169 -4.95 13.37 5.09
C THR A 169 -4.09 13.42 6.37
N PRO A 170 -3.60 14.60 6.78
CA PRO A 170 -2.71 14.73 7.95
C PRO A 170 -3.41 14.35 9.28
N GLY A 171 -4.74 14.41 9.34
CA GLY A 171 -5.53 14.00 10.51
C GLY A 171 -5.76 12.49 10.65
N ASP A 172 -5.43 11.71 9.62
CA ASP A 172 -5.68 10.27 9.62
C ASP A 172 -4.65 9.54 10.49
N ARG A 173 -5.16 8.57 11.27
CA ARG A 173 -4.34 7.68 12.09
C ARG A 173 -4.58 6.25 11.68
N TYR A 174 -3.49 5.50 11.61
CA TYR A 174 -3.45 4.15 11.07
C TYR A 174 -2.74 3.26 12.09
N MET A 175 -3.43 2.27 12.67
CA MET A 175 -2.89 1.44 13.74
C MET A 175 -2.73 0.00 13.24
N MET A 176 -1.47 -0.46 13.18
CA MET A 176 -1.12 -1.81 12.75
C MET A 176 -0.92 -2.72 13.96
N THR A 177 -1.68 -3.81 13.98
CA THR A 177 -1.45 -4.93 14.91
C THR A 177 -0.47 -5.89 14.25
N VAL A 178 0.65 -6.14 14.92
CA VAL A 178 1.75 -6.99 14.44
C VAL A 178 1.85 -8.23 15.33
N ASP A 179 1.91 -9.39 14.70
CA ASP A 179 2.20 -10.67 15.36
C ASP A 179 3.67 -10.69 15.78
N ARG A 180 3.94 -10.99 17.05
CA ARG A 180 5.30 -10.89 17.62
C ARG A 180 6.16 -12.11 17.33
N ASP A 181 5.57 -13.21 16.90
CA ASP A 181 6.31 -14.45 16.60
C ASP A 181 6.95 -14.39 15.21
N ASN A 182 6.26 -13.74 14.26
CA ASN A 182 6.65 -13.72 12.84
C ASN A 182 6.70 -12.31 12.22
N TRP A 183 6.40 -11.26 13.00
CA TRP A 183 6.41 -9.85 12.59
C TRP A 183 5.45 -9.49 11.45
N GLN A 184 4.49 -10.36 11.15
CA GLN A 184 3.47 -10.10 10.13
C GLN A 184 2.41 -9.13 10.66
N VAL A 185 1.97 -8.19 9.81
CA VAL A 185 0.80 -7.35 10.10
C VAL A 185 -0.46 -8.22 10.04
N LYS A 186 -1.24 -8.28 11.11
CA LYS A 186 -2.50 -9.06 11.16
C LYS A 186 -3.73 -8.19 11.00
N ARG A 187 -3.64 -6.92 11.37
CA ARG A 187 -4.75 -5.99 11.26
C ARG A 187 -4.25 -4.57 11.05
N TRP A 188 -5.01 -3.81 10.29
CA TRP A 188 -4.81 -2.39 10.09
C TRP A 188 -6.10 -1.63 10.36
N ASP A 189 -6.17 -0.96 11.52
CA ASP A 189 -7.25 -0.06 11.89
C ASP A 189 -6.96 1.36 11.41
N PHE A 190 -8.00 2.15 11.18
CA PHE A 190 -7.88 3.57 10.87
C PHE A 190 -8.90 4.42 11.63
N VAL A 191 -8.51 5.67 11.89
CA VAL A 191 -9.39 6.76 12.29
C VAL A 191 -9.12 7.92 11.35
N LEU A 192 -10.10 8.26 10.51
CA LEU A 192 -9.99 9.36 9.58
C LEU A 192 -10.27 10.70 10.28
N GLU A 193 -9.79 11.80 9.70
CA GLU A 193 -10.08 13.16 10.18
C GLU A 193 -11.58 13.43 10.31
N SER A 194 -12.39 12.84 9.44
CA SER A 194 -13.86 12.90 9.50
C SER A 194 -14.48 12.17 10.70
N GLY A 195 -13.67 11.59 11.60
CA GLY A 195 -14.10 10.75 12.72
C GLY A 195 -14.47 9.31 12.35
N ARG A 196 -14.40 8.95 11.06
CA ARG A 196 -14.72 7.61 10.58
C ARG A 196 -13.68 6.61 11.08
N LYS A 197 -14.14 5.43 11.50
CA LYS A 197 -13.28 4.33 11.95
C LYS A 197 -13.57 3.07 11.16
N GLY A 198 -12.59 2.20 11.07
CA GLY A 198 -12.74 0.86 10.52
C GLY A 198 -11.41 0.14 10.56
N GLY A 199 -11.39 -1.09 10.06
CA GLY A 199 -10.15 -1.82 9.90
C GLY A 199 -10.22 -2.89 8.84
N PHE A 200 -9.04 -3.38 8.52
CA PHE A 200 -8.81 -4.46 7.58
C PHE A 200 -8.01 -5.56 8.29
N ALA A 201 -8.51 -6.79 8.28
CA ALA A 201 -7.70 -7.96 8.63
C ALA A 201 -6.75 -8.27 7.48
N TRP A 202 -5.47 -8.49 7.78
CA TRP A 202 -4.42 -8.88 6.84
C TRP A 202 -4.22 -10.40 6.91
N THR A 203 -4.44 -11.07 5.79
CA THR A 203 -4.55 -12.54 5.71
C THR A 203 -3.86 -13.09 4.47
N ASP A 204 -3.79 -14.42 4.36
CA ASP A 204 -3.24 -15.14 3.21
C ASP A 204 -1.80 -14.71 2.88
N TYR A 205 -0.93 -14.83 3.89
CA TYR A 205 0.51 -14.62 3.76
C TYR A 205 1.16 -15.72 2.93
N LYS A 206 2.07 -15.33 2.05
CA LYS A 206 2.87 -16.26 1.26
C LYS A 206 4.23 -15.66 0.91
N LYS A 207 5.19 -16.56 0.67
CA LYS A 207 6.49 -16.21 0.12
C LYS A 207 6.38 -15.87 -1.37
N VAL A 208 6.97 -14.75 -1.78
CA VAL A 208 7.01 -14.24 -3.15
C VAL A 208 8.44 -13.79 -3.46
N GLY A 209 9.24 -14.69 -4.05
CA GLY A 209 10.68 -14.48 -4.18
C GLY A 209 11.33 -14.27 -2.80
N PRO A 210 12.07 -13.16 -2.57
CA PRO A 210 12.63 -12.82 -1.27
C PRO A 210 11.63 -12.18 -0.30
N LEU A 211 10.39 -11.92 -0.73
CA LEU A 211 9.38 -11.22 0.08
C LEU A 211 8.44 -12.19 0.80
N GLU A 212 7.90 -11.74 1.95
CA GLU A 212 6.78 -12.37 2.66
C GLU A 212 5.58 -11.41 2.63
N LEU A 213 4.53 -11.73 1.85
CA LEU A 213 3.44 -10.79 1.56
C LEU A 213 2.07 -11.36 1.93
N SER A 214 1.26 -10.56 2.63
CA SER A 214 -0.19 -10.79 2.71
C SER A 214 -0.82 -10.52 1.33
N THR A 215 -1.72 -11.40 0.91
CA THR A 215 -2.45 -11.25 -0.36
C THR A 215 -3.93 -10.96 -0.20
N LYS A 216 -4.44 -10.77 1.02
CA LYS A 216 -5.86 -10.49 1.25
C LYS A 216 -6.12 -9.58 2.44
N ARG A 217 -6.97 -8.58 2.22
CA ARG A 217 -7.47 -7.64 3.22
C ARG A 217 -8.98 -7.74 3.28
N VAL A 218 -9.51 -8.04 4.45
CA VAL A 218 -10.95 -8.16 4.68
C VAL A 218 -11.38 -7.02 5.59
N ALA A 219 -12.23 -6.13 5.08
CA ALA A 219 -12.79 -5.06 5.90
C ALA A 219 -13.69 -5.63 7.00
N ASP A 220 -13.90 -4.87 8.06
CA ASP A 220 -14.89 -5.21 9.09
C ASP A 220 -16.27 -5.49 8.44
N GLY A 221 -16.89 -6.60 8.85
CA GLY A 221 -18.16 -7.08 8.27
C GLY A 221 -18.02 -7.90 6.98
N GLY A 222 -16.83 -8.04 6.40
CA GLY A 222 -16.53 -9.00 5.32
C GLY A 222 -17.05 -8.63 3.92
N ASN A 223 -17.86 -7.58 3.79
CA ASN A 223 -18.49 -7.19 2.51
C ASN A 223 -17.58 -6.42 1.56
N PHE A 224 -16.38 -6.03 2.00
CA PHE A 224 -15.37 -5.36 1.19
C PHE A 224 -14.04 -6.07 1.36
N VAL A 225 -13.48 -6.55 0.25
CA VAL A 225 -12.23 -7.31 0.25
C VAL A 225 -11.29 -6.70 -0.79
N ILE A 226 -10.03 -6.52 -0.42
CA ILE A 226 -8.94 -6.27 -1.37
C ILE A 226 -8.10 -7.54 -1.41
N ARG A 227 -7.91 -8.12 -2.58
CA ARG A 227 -7.07 -9.32 -2.74
C ARG A 227 -6.12 -9.18 -3.92
N PHE A 228 -5.07 -9.98 -3.86
CA PHE A 228 -3.98 -9.96 -4.82
C PHE A 228 -3.83 -11.35 -5.44
N GLU A 229 -4.08 -11.44 -6.74
CA GLU A 229 -3.89 -12.66 -7.53
C GLU A 229 -2.56 -12.59 -8.29
N ASP A 230 -2.12 -13.73 -8.83
CA ASP A 230 -0.93 -13.84 -9.70
C ASP A 230 0.32 -13.14 -9.16
N VAL A 231 0.47 -13.14 -7.84
CA VAL A 231 1.57 -12.45 -7.18
C VAL A 231 2.84 -13.28 -7.35
N GLU A 232 3.78 -12.76 -8.13
CA GLU A 232 5.05 -13.39 -8.46
C GLU A 232 6.18 -12.36 -8.42
N ALA A 233 7.37 -12.79 -7.98
CA ALA A 233 8.59 -12.01 -8.10
C ALA A 233 9.57 -12.73 -9.04
N GLY A 234 10.25 -11.96 -9.90
CA GLY A 234 11.41 -12.42 -10.66
C GLY A 234 12.69 -11.94 -9.97
N GLU A 235 13.66 -12.85 -9.86
CA GLU A 235 15.05 -12.56 -9.49
C GLU A 235 15.88 -12.16 -10.70
#